data_AF-A0A0H2T4T9-F1
#
_entry.id   AF-A0A0H2T4T9-F1
#
_cell.length_a   1.000
_cell.length_b   1.000
_cell.length_c   1.000
_cell.angle_alpha   90.00
_cell.angle_beta   90.00
_cell.angle_gamma   90.00
#
_symmetry.space_group_name_H-M   'P 1'
#
loop_
_entity.id
_entity.type
_entity.pdbx_description
1 polymer ?
#
loop_
_entity_poly.entity_id
_entity_poly.type
_entity_poly.pdbx_seq_one_letter_code
_entity_poly.pdbx_strand_id
1 'polypeptide(L)'
;MIYLFIMFLWLGFIGVLNDMTIFLGIIISILVVKISEFFLKSEIYGFVELFISAIGRILDMYKMTFKSLKYLVKKSYCGLVPINVENKTDSEKAAIANCITLTPGTMFILEENNQLVIHKFDETPVEAHSYEDVWKGELF
;
A
#
# COMPACT_ATOMS: atom_id res chain seq x y z
N MET A 1 13.26 17.59 0.70
CA MET A 1 13.35 16.12 0.82
C MET A 1 13.02 15.42 -0.50
N ILE A 2 11.89 15.74 -1.15
CA ILE A 2 11.45 15.08 -2.39
C ILE A 2 12.45 15.17 -3.56
N TYR A 3 13.10 16.32 -3.77
CA TYR A 3 14.14 16.47 -4.80
C TYR A 3 15.33 15.52 -4.57
N LEU A 4 15.79 15.39 -3.33
CA LEU A 4 16.88 14.47 -2.97
C LEU A 4 16.44 13.00 -3.13
N PHE A 5 15.19 12.70 -2.80
CA PHE A 5 14.62 11.36 -2.98
C PHE A 5 14.54 10.97 -4.46
N ILE A 6 14.04 11.87 -5.33
CA ILE A 6 13.97 11.62 -6.78
C ILE A 6 15.38 11.48 -7.37
N MET A 7 16.32 12.32 -6.93
CA MET A 7 17.72 12.22 -7.31
C MET A 7 18.33 10.87 -6.88
N PHE A 8 18.00 10.38 -5.68
CA PHE A 8 18.45 9.07 -5.21
C PHE A 8 17.87 7.93 -6.06
N LEU A 9 16.58 7.98 -6.39
CA LEU A 9 15.97 7.02 -7.32
C LEU A 9 16.65 7.06 -8.69
N TRP A 10 16.90 8.24 -9.23
CA TRP A 10 17.58 8.43 -10.51
C TRP A 10 18.97 7.77 -10.52
N LEU A 11 19.79 8.05 -9.51
CA LEU A 11 21.13 7.46 -9.39
C LEU A 11 21.08 5.95 -9.17
N GLY A 12 20.10 5.47 -8.39
CA GLY A 12 19.85 4.04 -8.19
C GLY A 12 19.45 3.31 -9.47
N PHE A 13 18.61 3.91 -10.31
CA PHE A 13 18.18 3.32 -11.58
C PHE A 13 19.27 3.31 -12.65
N ILE A 14 20.09 4.37 -12.73
CA ILE A 14 21.20 4.41 -13.69
C ILE A 14 22.34 3.48 -13.27
N GLY A 15 22.58 3.32 -11.96
CA GLY A 15 23.63 2.43 -11.45
C GLY A 15 25.06 2.89 -11.74
N VAL A 16 25.24 4.11 -12.26
CA VAL A 16 26.54 4.70 -12.62
C VAL A 16 26.62 6.15 -12.13
N LEU A 17 27.64 6.42 -11.31
CA LEU A 17 27.97 7.74 -10.78
C LEU A 17 29.04 8.39 -11.65
N ASN A 18 28.65 9.31 -12.52
CA ASN A 18 29.55 10.18 -13.27
C ASN A 18 28.95 11.61 -13.36
N ASP A 19 29.77 12.57 -13.78
CA ASP A 19 29.36 13.99 -13.78
C ASP A 19 28.12 14.25 -14.65
N MET A 20 28.00 13.52 -15.77
CA MET A 20 26.86 13.64 -16.68
C MET A 20 25.57 13.08 -16.08
N THR A 21 25.64 11.95 -15.37
CA THR A 21 24.47 11.31 -14.75
C THR A 21 23.97 12.13 -13.56
N ILE A 22 24.88 12.74 -12.80
CA ILE A 22 24.52 13.68 -11.72
C ILE A 22 23.85 14.92 -12.32
N PHE A 23 24.45 15.54 -13.33
CA PHE A 23 23.90 16.75 -13.95
C PHE A 23 22.49 16.52 -14.53
N LEU A 24 22.31 15.42 -15.28
CA LEU A 24 21.00 15.06 -15.83
C LEU A 24 20.00 14.73 -14.71
N GLY A 25 20.46 14.11 -13.62
CA GLY A 25 19.65 13.82 -12.44
C GLY A 25 19.09 15.06 -11.76
N ILE A 26 19.86 16.15 -11.68
CA ILE A 26 19.38 17.44 -11.16
C ILE A 26 18.23 17.96 -12.02
N ILE A 27 18.42 17.98 -13.35
CA ILE A 27 17.43 18.50 -14.30
C ILE A 27 16.14 17.69 -14.22
N ILE A 28 16.25 16.36 -14.24
CA ILE A 28 15.10 15.46 -14.19
C ILE A 28 14.38 15.59 -12.85
N SER A 29 15.11 15.66 -11.74
CA SER A 29 14.50 15.85 -10.42
C SER A 29 13.67 17.13 -10.35
N ILE A 30 14.17 18.23 -10.92
CA ILE A 30 13.43 19.50 -10.99
C ILE A 30 12.19 19.38 -11.88
N LEU A 31 12.33 18.79 -13.07
CA LEU A 31 11.22 18.61 -14.01
C LEU A 31 10.11 17.75 -13.42
N VAL A 32 10.47 16.61 -12.82
CA VAL A 32 9.50 15.69 -12.20
C VAL A 32 8.74 16.40 -11.10
N VAL A 33 9.41 17.10 -10.17
CA VAL A 33 8.70 17.80 -9.10
C VAL A 33 7.75 18.86 -9.65
N LYS A 34 8.17 19.67 -10.62
CA LYS A 34 7.29 20.70 -11.20
C LYS A 34 6.09 20.12 -11.93
N ILE A 35 6.27 19.04 -12.68
CA ILE A 35 5.18 18.34 -13.35
C ILE A 35 4.24 17.74 -12.29
N SER A 36 4.77 17.10 -11.26
CA SER A 36 4.00 16.53 -10.17
C SER A 36 3.19 17.61 -9.42
N GLU A 37 3.76 18.77 -9.11
CA GLU A 37 3.03 19.88 -8.47
C GLU A 37 1.89 20.42 -9.34
N PHE A 38 2.03 20.36 -10.66
CA PHE A 38 0.98 20.77 -11.60
C PHE A 38 -0.19 19.79 -11.66
N PHE A 39 0.09 18.48 -11.64
CA PHE A 39 -0.94 17.44 -11.78
C PHE A 39 -1.52 16.96 -10.45
N LEU A 40 -0.71 16.92 -9.39
CA LEU A 40 -1.11 16.45 -8.07
C LEU A 40 -1.39 17.67 -7.20
N LYS A 41 -2.66 17.89 -6.85
CA LYS A 41 -3.02 18.89 -5.85
C LYS A 41 -2.28 18.56 -4.55
N SER A 42 -1.49 19.54 -4.12
CA SER A 42 -0.52 19.51 -3.01
C SER A 42 -1.10 19.02 -1.67
N GLU A 43 -1.13 17.71 -1.43
CA GLU A 43 -1.40 17.16 -0.09
C GLU A 43 -0.58 15.90 0.27
N ILE A 44 0.40 15.49 -0.54
CA ILE A 44 1.23 14.33 -0.19
C ILE A 44 2.36 14.74 0.76
N TYR A 45 2.01 14.92 2.03
CA TYR A 45 2.99 15.01 3.12
C TYR A 45 3.54 13.62 3.44
N GLY A 46 4.85 13.54 3.65
CA GLY A 46 5.50 12.29 4.11
C GLY A 46 5.71 11.22 3.03
N PHE A 47 5.95 11.60 1.77
CA PHE A 47 6.18 10.65 0.66
C PHE A 47 7.32 9.66 0.94
N VAL A 48 8.39 10.12 1.61
CA VAL A 48 9.56 9.28 1.91
C VAL A 48 9.22 8.25 2.99
N GLU A 49 8.52 8.67 4.04
CA GLU A 49 8.03 7.84 5.12
C GLU A 49 7.03 6.79 4.59
N LEU A 50 6.14 7.19 3.68
CA LEU A 50 5.21 6.29 3.00
C LEU A 50 5.97 5.24 2.17
N PHE A 51 7.03 5.64 1.46
CA PHE A 51 7.86 4.72 0.67
C PHE A 51 8.59 3.69 1.55
N ILE A 52 9.19 4.13 2.66
CA ILE A 52 9.87 3.24 3.62
C ILE A 52 8.86 2.27 4.25
N SER A 53 7.70 2.78 4.67
CA SER A 53 6.60 1.96 5.20
C SER A 53 6.12 0.92 4.18
N ALA A 54 6.02 1.30 2.90
CA ALA A 54 5.64 0.39 1.82
C ALA A 54 6.65 -0.77 1.66
N ILE A 55 7.96 -0.51 1.76
CA ILE A 55 8.98 -1.58 1.70
C ILE A 55 8.83 -2.55 2.87
N GLY A 56 8.65 -2.06 4.09
CA GLY A 56 8.41 -2.91 5.27
C GLY A 56 7.19 -3.81 5.07
N ARG A 57 6.11 -3.24 4.53
CA ARG A 57 4.87 -3.98 4.21
C ARG A 57 5.07 -5.06 3.15
N ILE A 58 5.91 -4.84 2.13
CA ILE A 58 6.23 -5.88 1.14
C ILE A 58 6.88 -7.11 1.81
N LEU A 59 7.76 -6.91 2.78
CA LEU A 59 8.37 -8.04 3.50
C LEU A 59 7.33 -8.80 4.33
N ASP A 60 6.41 -8.06 4.97
CA ASP A 60 5.33 -8.68 5.71
C ASP A 60 4.39 -9.46 4.79
N MET A 61 4.06 -8.94 3.59
CA MET A 61 3.28 -9.64 2.56
C MET A 61 3.84 -11.02 2.21
N TYR A 62 5.16 -11.16 2.05
CA TYR A 62 5.76 -12.46 1.72
C TYR A 62 5.58 -13.46 2.86
N LYS A 63 5.90 -13.07 4.11
CA LYS A 63 5.68 -13.93 5.30
C LYS A 63 4.21 -14.36 5.38
N MET A 64 3.34 -13.42 5.09
CA MET A 64 1.91 -13.54 5.10
C MET A 64 1.40 -14.50 4.02
N THR A 65 1.95 -14.44 2.80
CA THR A 65 1.67 -15.41 1.73
C THR A 65 2.05 -16.83 2.15
N PHE A 66 3.19 -17.03 2.81
CA PHE A 66 3.55 -18.35 3.32
C PHE A 66 2.57 -18.88 4.38
N LYS A 67 2.00 -17.99 5.21
CA LYS A 67 0.99 -18.36 6.20
C LYS A 67 -0.32 -18.81 5.54
N SER A 68 -0.67 -18.29 4.36
CA SER A 68 -1.91 -18.69 3.67
C SER A 68 -1.81 -20.02 2.91
N LEU A 69 -0.61 -20.56 2.66
CA LEU A 69 -0.47 -21.87 2.01
C LEU A 69 -1.22 -22.99 2.74
N LYS A 70 -1.39 -22.90 4.07
CA LYS A 70 -2.14 -23.89 4.85
C LYS A 70 -3.59 -24.08 4.37
N TYR A 71 -4.19 -23.03 3.79
CA TYR A 71 -5.55 -23.05 3.27
C TYR A 71 -5.68 -23.74 1.90
N LEU A 72 -4.57 -24.07 1.22
CA LEU A 72 -4.61 -24.93 0.03
C LEU A 72 -4.89 -26.41 0.38
N VAL A 73 -4.54 -26.81 1.61
CA VAL A 73 -4.63 -28.21 2.06
C VAL A 73 -5.78 -28.41 3.05
N LYS A 74 -6.08 -27.39 3.87
CA LYS A 74 -7.18 -27.43 4.84
C LYS A 74 -8.46 -26.84 4.24
N LYS A 75 -9.60 -27.29 4.76
CA LYS A 75 -10.90 -26.69 4.48
C LYS A 75 -10.90 -25.23 4.94
N SER A 76 -11.26 -24.31 4.05
CA SER A 76 -11.44 -22.89 4.34
C SER A 76 -12.91 -22.48 4.24
N TYR A 77 -13.28 -21.46 5.00
CA TYR A 77 -14.59 -20.82 4.97
C TYR A 77 -14.42 -19.39 4.52
N CYS A 78 -15.41 -18.85 3.81
CA CYS A 78 -15.40 -17.48 3.30
C CYS A 78 -16.49 -16.66 3.98
N GLY A 79 -16.21 -15.37 4.20
CA GLY A 79 -17.15 -14.40 4.72
C GLY A 79 -16.93 -13.02 4.13
N LEU A 80 -17.93 -12.15 4.30
CA LEU A 80 -17.86 -10.75 3.92
C LEU A 80 -17.84 -9.91 5.19
N VAL A 81 -16.89 -8.99 5.27
CA VAL A 81 -16.70 -8.08 6.40
C VAL A 81 -16.68 -6.64 5.87
N PRO A 82 -17.63 -5.78 6.27
CA PRO A 82 -17.58 -4.37 5.92
C PRO A 82 -16.62 -3.61 6.83
N ILE A 83 -15.87 -2.62 6.34
CA ILE A 83 -15.07 -1.72 7.18
C ILE A 83 -15.51 -0.28 6.95
N ASN A 84 -15.86 0.42 8.03
CA ASN A 84 -16.26 1.83 7.96
C ASN A 84 -15.05 2.74 7.64
N VAL A 85 -15.17 3.55 6.59
CA VAL A 85 -14.16 4.51 6.12
C VAL A 85 -14.74 5.93 5.91
N GLU A 86 -15.82 6.29 6.63
CA GLU A 86 -16.54 7.55 6.48
C GLU A 86 -15.67 8.82 6.61
N ASN A 87 -14.63 8.79 7.44
CA ASN A 87 -13.73 9.93 7.68
C ASN A 87 -12.40 9.85 6.91
N LYS A 88 -12.34 9.06 5.84
CA LYS A 88 -11.11 8.82 5.06
C LYS A 88 -11.18 9.46 3.69
N THR A 89 -10.09 10.10 3.28
CA THR A 89 -9.90 10.59 1.91
C THR A 89 -9.83 9.43 0.90
N ASP A 90 -10.08 9.68 -0.37
CA ASP A 90 -9.98 8.63 -1.41
C ASP A 90 -8.59 7.98 -1.47
N SER A 91 -7.54 8.78 -1.22
CA SER A 91 -6.16 8.28 -1.15
C SER A 91 -5.96 7.35 0.05
N GLU A 92 -6.51 7.70 1.23
CA GLU A 92 -6.47 6.83 2.40
C GLU A 92 -7.30 5.57 2.19
N LYS A 93 -8.50 5.67 1.61
CA LYS A 93 -9.35 4.51 1.28
C LYS A 93 -8.63 3.54 0.36
N ALA A 94 -7.99 4.04 -0.70
CA ALA A 94 -7.17 3.24 -1.60
C ALA A 94 -5.99 2.58 -0.87
N ALA A 95 -5.30 3.33 0.02
CA ALA A 95 -4.22 2.77 0.83
C ALA A 95 -4.71 1.66 1.77
N ILE A 96 -5.85 1.86 2.45
CA ILE A 96 -6.50 0.86 3.32
C ILE A 96 -6.86 -0.39 2.51
N ALA A 97 -7.54 -0.22 1.38
CA ALA A 97 -7.96 -1.32 0.49
C ALA A 97 -6.76 -2.15 0.00
N ASN A 98 -5.66 -1.48 -0.36
CA ASN A 98 -4.41 -2.16 -0.73
C ASN A 98 -3.84 -2.93 0.46
N CYS A 99 -3.77 -2.35 1.66
CA CYS A 99 -3.26 -3.05 2.84
C CYS A 99 -4.08 -4.28 3.21
N ILE A 100 -5.41 -4.20 3.10
CA ILE A 100 -6.32 -5.33 3.32
C ILE A 100 -6.07 -6.42 2.28
N THR A 101 -5.98 -6.07 1.01
CA THR A 101 -5.76 -7.06 -0.07
C THR A 101 -4.40 -7.75 0.05
N LEU A 102 -3.42 -7.04 0.63
CA LEU A 102 -2.08 -7.54 0.89
C LEU A 102 -1.98 -8.35 2.19
N THR A 103 -3.02 -8.31 3.04
CA THR A 103 -3.15 -9.15 4.23
C THR A 103 -3.69 -10.54 3.82
N PRO A 104 -3.11 -11.65 4.31
CA PRO A 104 -3.54 -13.00 3.99
C PRO A 104 -4.93 -13.24 4.50
N GLY A 105 -5.67 -14.03 3.75
CA GLY A 105 -7.03 -14.31 4.14
C GLY A 105 -7.97 -13.20 3.73
N THR A 106 -7.52 -12.04 3.23
CA THR A 106 -8.41 -10.91 2.94
C THR A 106 -8.22 -10.35 1.54
N MET A 107 -9.32 -9.85 0.96
CA MET A 107 -9.35 -9.22 -0.35
C MET A 107 -10.41 -8.13 -0.36
N PHE A 108 -10.04 -6.93 -0.77
CA PHE A 108 -11.02 -5.88 -1.03
C PHE A 108 -11.84 -6.22 -2.28
N ILE A 109 -13.16 -6.02 -2.22
CA ILE A 109 -14.07 -6.28 -3.35
C ILE A 109 -14.57 -4.96 -3.95
N LEU A 110 -15.22 -4.14 -3.11
CA LEU A 110 -15.87 -2.91 -3.56
C LEU A 110 -16.08 -1.95 -2.39
N GLU A 111 -16.29 -0.67 -2.71
CA GLU A 111 -16.73 0.35 -1.78
C GLU A 111 -18.22 0.59 -1.96
N GLU A 112 -18.99 0.51 -0.87
CA GLU A 112 -20.44 0.78 -0.86
C GLU A 112 -20.82 1.51 0.44
N ASN A 113 -21.60 2.58 0.35
CA ASN A 113 -22.11 3.33 1.52
C ASN A 113 -21.02 3.75 2.53
N ASN A 114 -19.89 4.28 2.06
CA ASN A 114 -18.71 4.62 2.89
C ASN A 114 -18.13 3.43 3.68
N GLN A 115 -18.33 2.21 3.18
CA GLN A 115 -17.75 0.99 3.71
C GLN A 115 -16.93 0.27 2.64
N LEU A 116 -15.75 -0.21 3.02
CA LEU A 116 -14.98 -1.14 2.19
C LEU A 116 -15.49 -2.56 2.47
N VAL A 117 -16.00 -3.24 1.45
CA VAL A 117 -16.44 -4.63 1.54
C VAL A 117 -15.26 -5.55 1.29
N ILE A 118 -14.99 -6.44 2.24
CA ILE A 118 -13.81 -7.29 2.26
C ILE A 118 -14.25 -8.73 2.26
N HIS A 119 -13.72 -9.50 1.32
CA HIS A 119 -13.79 -10.95 1.34
C HIS A 119 -12.71 -11.49 2.27
N LYS A 120 -13.10 -12.20 3.32
CA LYS A 120 -12.20 -12.87 4.25
C LYS A 120 -12.33 -14.39 4.12
N PHE A 121 -11.24 -15.14 4.21
CA PHE A 121 -11.24 -16.58 4.35
C PHE A 121 -10.46 -17.05 5.58
N ASP A 122 -11.02 -18.03 6.30
CA ASP A 122 -10.40 -18.58 7.52
C ASP A 122 -10.75 -20.05 7.79
N GLU A 123 -10.20 -20.63 8.87
CA GLU A 123 -10.40 -22.02 9.27
C GLU A 123 -11.80 -22.28 9.82
N THR A 124 -12.48 -21.27 10.36
CA THR A 124 -13.84 -21.39 10.90
C THR A 124 -14.81 -20.37 10.28
N PRO A 125 -16.12 -20.68 10.20
CA PRO A 125 -17.12 -19.73 9.74
C PRO A 125 -17.19 -18.45 10.58
N VAL A 126 -17.01 -18.57 11.91
CA VAL A 126 -17.11 -17.43 12.83
C VAL A 126 -15.96 -16.44 12.57
N GLU A 127 -14.73 -16.95 12.42
CA GLU A 127 -13.57 -16.11 12.12
C GLU A 127 -13.66 -15.48 10.72
N ALA A 128 -14.20 -16.20 9.73
CA ALA A 128 -14.38 -15.69 8.37
C ALA A 128 -15.35 -14.48 8.29
N HIS A 129 -16.27 -14.33 9.24
CA HIS A 129 -17.15 -13.16 9.38
C HIS A 129 -16.71 -12.16 10.45
N SER A 130 -15.55 -12.39 11.09
CA SER A 130 -15.02 -11.51 12.12
C SER A 130 -14.20 -10.36 11.53
N TYR A 131 -14.30 -9.19 12.17
CA TYR A 131 -13.48 -8.01 11.91
C TYR A 131 -12.02 -8.18 12.37
N GLU A 132 -11.75 -9.21 13.17
CA GLU A 132 -10.42 -9.49 13.68
C GLU A 132 -9.44 -9.81 12.54
N ASP A 133 -8.24 -9.27 12.67
CA ASP A 133 -7.11 -9.42 11.74
C ASP A 133 -7.36 -8.93 10.29
N VAL A 134 -8.46 -8.20 10.04
CA VAL A 134 -8.72 -7.59 8.73
C VAL A 134 -7.96 -6.28 8.55
N TRP A 135 -8.03 -5.39 9.55
CA TRP A 135 -7.31 -4.13 9.57
C TRP A 135 -7.29 -3.57 11.00
N LYS A 136 -6.12 -3.12 11.48
CA LYS A 136 -5.94 -2.61 12.86
C LYS A 136 -5.92 -1.08 12.97
N GLY A 137 -6.37 -0.36 11.96
CA GLY A 137 -6.51 1.11 12.03
C GLY A 137 -5.21 1.90 11.81
N GLU A 138 -4.05 1.25 11.85
CA GLU A 138 -2.75 1.92 11.65
C GLU A 138 -2.44 2.05 10.15
N LEU A 139 -2.99 3.10 9.55
CA LEU A 139 -2.26 3.83 8.53
C LEU A 139 -1.83 5.12 9.21
N PHE A 140 -0.51 5.29 9.32
CA PHE A 140 0.25 6.30 10.08
C PHE A 140 0.55 5.92 11.53
#